data_AF-A0A3P2A532-F1
#
_entry.id   AF-A0A3P2A532-F1
#
_cell.length_a   1.000
_cell.length_b   1.000
_cell.length_c   1.000
_cell.angle_alpha   90.00
_cell.angle_beta   90.00
_cell.angle_gamma   90.00
#
_symmetry.space_group_name_H-M   'P 1'
#
loop_
_entity.id
_entity.type
_entity.pdbx_description
1 polymer ?
#
loop_
_entity_poly.entity_id
_entity_poly.type
_entity_poly.pdbx_seq_one_letter_code
_entity_poly.pdbx_strand_id
1 'polypeptide(L)' 'MKTTLALLCVLALGACTWETYQNAQGQTRLRQKYPAGSGIIYTQGAASQNPHYHGLRPEPHVLTPNQK' A
#
# COMPACT_ATOMS: atom_id res chain seq x y z
N MET A 1 16.26 -0.67 25.30
CA MET A 1 16.62 0.02 24.04
C MET A 1 16.44 -0.87 22.80
N LYS A 2 16.97 -2.10 22.75
CA LYS A 2 16.76 -3.00 21.59
C LYS A 2 15.29 -3.38 21.35
N THR A 3 14.54 -3.68 22.42
CA THR A 3 13.11 -4.04 22.35
C THR A 3 12.22 -2.87 21.94
N THR A 4 12.50 -1.67 22.47
CA THR A 4 11.78 -0.44 22.10
C THR A 4 12.02 -0.07 20.63
N LEU A 5 13.23 -0.29 20.11
CA LEU A 5 13.55 -0.09 18.70
C LEU A 5 12.82 -1.10 17.80
N ALA A 6 12.82 -2.38 18.18
CA ALA A 6 12.09 -3.41 17.46
C ALA A 6 10.57 -3.14 17.42
N LEU A 7 9.99 -2.70 18.53
CA LEU A 7 8.57 -2.32 18.60
C LEU A 7 8.25 -1.14 17.66
N LEU A 8 9.10 -0.11 17.63
CA LEU A 8 8.95 1.03 16.73
C LEU A 8 9.02 0.61 15.25
N CYS A 9 9.93 -0.29 14.89
CA CYS A 9 10.03 -0.81 13.52
C CYS A 9 8.75 -1.55 13.10
N VAL A 10 8.17 -2.38 13.99
CA VAL A 10 6.93 -3.10 13.70
C VAL A 10 5.75 -2.13 13.53
N LEU A 11 5.66 -1.09 14.36
CA LEU A 11 4.61 -0.07 14.24
C LEU A 11 4.76 0.75 12.95
N ALA A 12 5.99 1.11 12.56
CA ALA A 12 6.25 1.83 11.31
C ALA A 12 5.84 1.02 10.07
N LEU A 13 6.17 -0.28 10.05
CA LEU A 13 5.77 -1.20 8.98
C LEU A 13 4.24 -1.38 8.95
N GLY A 14 3.60 -1.50 10.12
CA GLY A 14 2.15 -1.60 10.24
C GLY A 14 1.44 -0.37 9.69
N ALA A 15 1.94 0.83 9.99
CA ALA A 15 1.37 2.09 9.50
C ALA A 15 1.32 2.17 7.96
N CYS A 16 2.30 1.60 7.25
CA CYS A 16 2.32 1.56 5.79
C CYS A 16 1.25 0.65 5.16
N THR A 17 0.58 -0.20 5.94
CA THR A 17 -0.48 -1.10 5.47
C THR A 17 -1.89 -0.53 5.62
N TRP A 18 -2.02 0.67 6.19
CA TRP A 18 -3.30 1.38 6.31
C TRP A 18 -3.39 2.50 5.29
N GLU A 19 -4.61 2.78 4.84
CA GLU A 19 -4.89 3.91 3.98
C GLU A 19 -6.05 4.74 4.53
N THR A 20 -6.06 6.02 4.16
CA THR A 20 -7.20 6.90 4.38
C THR A 20 -8.15 6.82 3.19
N TYR A 21 -9.45 6.88 3.47
CA TYR A 21 -10.48 6.97 2.44
C TYR A 21 -11.59 7.92 2.88
N GLN A 22 -12.30 8.50 1.92
CA GLN A 22 -13.52 9.27 2.17
C GLN A 22 -14.70 8.30 2.25
N ASN A 23 -15.44 8.32 3.36
CA ASN A 23 -16.70 7.56 3.46
C ASN A 23 -17.83 8.25 2.65
N ALA A 24 -19.00 7.63 2.59
CA ALA A 24 -20.16 8.18 1.87
C ALA A 24 -20.65 9.54 2.40
N GLN A 25 -20.25 9.90 3.63
CA GLN A 25 -20.55 11.17 4.28
C GLN A 25 -19.44 12.22 4.08
N GLY A 26 -18.42 11.93 3.26
CA GLY A 26 -17.31 12.84 2.97
C GLY A 26 -16.28 12.98 4.10
N GLN A 27 -16.25 12.04 5.04
CA GLN A 27 -15.33 12.05 6.18
C GLN A 27 -14.13 11.13 5.95
N THR A 28 -12.94 11.58 6.33
CA THR A 28 -11.71 10.79 6.30
C THR A 28 -11.77 9.68 7.35
N ARG A 29 -11.64 8.43 6.91
CA ARG A 29 -11.58 7.24 7.75
C ARG A 29 -10.34 6.43 7.42
N LEU A 30 -9.93 5.58 8.35
CA LEU A 30 -8.78 4.68 8.19
C LEU A 30 -9.30 3.26 7.91
N ARG A 31 -8.69 2.56 6.95
CA ARG A 31 -8.92 1.12 6.74
C ARG A 31 -7.62 0.41 6.40
N GLN A 32 -7.58 -0.89 6.64
CA GLN A 32 -6.49 -1.72 6.16
C GLN A 32 -6.53 -1.73 4.63
N LYS A 33 -5.40 -1.39 3.99
CA LYS A 33 -5.30 -1.23 2.54
C LYS A 33 -5.49 -2.56 1.81
N TYR A 34 -4.89 -3.63 2.34
CA TYR A 34 -4.97 -4.98 1.78
C TYR A 34 -5.20 -6.02 2.88
N PRO A 35 -5.99 -7.08 2.62
CA PRO A 35 -6.12 -8.21 3.55
C PRO A 35 -4.76 -8.79 3.96
N ALA A 36 -4.66 -9.31 5.18
CA ALA A 36 -3.45 -9.96 5.65
C ALA A 36 -3.05 -11.13 4.73
N GLY A 37 -1.77 -11.21 4.36
CA GLY A 37 -1.26 -12.23 3.45
C GLY A 37 -1.43 -11.93 1.96
N SER A 38 -1.92 -10.75 1.58
CA SER A 38 -2.01 -10.34 0.17
C SER A 38 -0.62 -10.13 -0.44
N GLY A 39 -0.42 -10.65 -1.64
CA GLY A 39 0.76 -10.32 -2.46
C GLY A 39 0.51 -9.06 -3.28
N ILE A 40 1.54 -8.27 -3.53
CA ILE A 40 1.48 -7.10 -4.42
C ILE A 40 2.43 -7.32 -5.58
N ILE A 41 1.90 -7.27 -6.81
CA ILE A 41 2.68 -7.31 -8.04
C ILE A 41 2.53 -5.97 -8.76
N TYR A 42 3.57 -5.56 -9.48
CA TYR A 42 3.52 -4.35 -10.29
C TYR A 42 3.43 -4.73 -11.76
N THR A 43 2.68 -3.95 -12.54
CA THR A 43 2.77 -4.08 -14.00
C THR A 43 4.17 -3.75 -14.49
N GLN A 44 4.54 -4.35 -15.62
CA GLN A 44 5.78 -4.00 -16.30
C GLN A 44 5.70 -2.55 -16.78
N GLY A 45 6.72 -1.76 -16.46
CA GLY A 45 6.77 -0.35 -16.83
C GLY A 45 7.97 0.36 -16.21
N ALA A 46 8.15 1.63 -16.55
CA ALA A 46 9.19 2.47 -15.99
C ALA A 46 8.58 3.76 -15.43
N ALA A 47 9.04 4.16 -14.24
CA ALA A 47 8.66 5.45 -13.68
C ALA A 47 9.39 6.56 -14.45
N SER A 48 8.68 7.27 -15.32
CA SER A 48 9.21 8.46 -15.99
C SER A 48 8.85 9.72 -15.22
N GLN A 49 9.80 10.66 -15.16
CA GLN A 49 9.55 12.01 -14.63
C GLN A 49 8.78 12.89 -15.62
N ASN A 50 8.72 12.49 -16.90
CA ASN A 50 7.98 13.23 -17.91
C ASN A 50 6.48 12.87 -17.85
N PRO A 51 5.59 13.87 -17.66
CA PRO A 51 4.14 13.67 -17.57
C PRO A 51 3.48 12.95 -18.72
N HIS A 52 4.05 13.07 -19.92
CA HIS A 52 3.54 12.40 -21.11
C HIS A 52 3.43 10.87 -20.93
N TYR A 53 4.34 10.27 -20.16
CA TYR A 53 4.40 8.81 -19.94
C TYR A 53 3.74 8.37 -18.63
N HIS A 54 3.05 9.25 -17.92
CA HIS A 54 2.41 8.90 -16.65
C HIS A 54 1.36 7.79 -16.79
N GLY A 55 0.74 7.64 -17.97
CA GLY A 55 -0.19 6.54 -18.27
C GLY A 55 0.47 5.17 -18.42
N LEU A 56 1.81 5.09 -18.47
CA LEU A 56 2.59 3.85 -18.56
C LEU A 56 3.27 3.49 -17.23
N ARG A 57 2.85 4.10 -16.13
CA ARG A 57 3.44 3.81 -14.82
C ARG A 57 3.14 2.38 -14.40
N PRO A 58 4.07 1.73 -13.69
CA PRO A 58 3.79 0.50 -12.98
C PRO A 58 2.64 0.71 -12.00
N GLU A 59 1.54 0.01 -12.21
CA GLU A 59 0.37 0.03 -11.34
C GLU A 59 0.41 -1.19 -10.40
N PRO A 60 0.13 -1.01 -9.10
CA PRO A 60 0.08 -2.11 -8.15
C PRO A 60 -1.20 -2.93 -8.34
N HIS A 61 -1.06 -4.26 -8.45
CA HIS A 61 -2.15 -5.22 -8.43
C HIS A 61 -2.08 -6.11 -7.20
N VAL A 62 -3.23 -6.28 -6.56
CA VAL A 62 -3.38 -7.09 -5.35
C VAL A 62 -3.70 -8.52 -5.74
N LEU A 63 -2.86 -9.45 -5.29
CA LEU A 63 -3.17 -10.88 -5.28
C LEU A 63 -3.75 -11.22 -3.91
N THR A 64 -5.05 -11.50 -3.86
CA THR A 64 -5.67 -11.89 -2.59
C THR A 64 -5.11 -13.25 -2.12
N PRO A 65 -5.12 -13.55 -0.81
CA PRO A 65 -4.51 -14.77 -0.28
C PRO A 65 -5.00 -16.08 -0.91
N ASN A 66 -6.22 -16.09 -1.45
CA ASN A 66 -6.84 -17.25 -2.11
C ASN A 66 -6.56 -17.34 -3.62
N GLN A 67 -5.88 -16.36 -4.20
CA GLN A 67 -5.53 -16.30 -5.63
C GLN A 67 -4.07 -16.70 -5.91
N LYS A 68 -3.45 -17.41 -4.96
CA LYS A 68 -2.05 -17.84 -5.04
C LYS A 68 -1.90 -19.19 -5.73
#